data_AF-A0A7X4BJS9-F1
#
_entry.id   AF-A0A7X4BJS9-F1
#
_cell.length_a   1.000
_cell.length_b   1.000
_cell.length_c   1.000
_cell.angle_alpha   90.00
_cell.angle_beta   90.00
_cell.angle_gamma   90.00
#
_symmetry.space_group_name_H-M   'P 1'
#
loop_
_entity.id
_entity.type
_entity.pdbx_description
1 polymer ?
#
loop_
_entity_poly.entity_id
_entity_poly.type
_entity_poly.pdbx_seq_one_letter_code
_entity_poly.pdbx_strand_id
1 'polypeptide(L)' 'MKREYDFSKMKSRKNPYVSKLKKPVTIRLSEDVIAYFKEMAEASGMPYQSLINLYLRDCVQGRRKVDIQWQL' A
#
# COMPACT_ATOMS: atom_id res chain seq x y z
N MET A 1 24.72 31.86 -5.34
CA MET A 1 23.59 31.26 -4.62
C MET A 1 22.57 32.37 -4.36
N LYS A 2 21.32 32.29 -4.85
CA LYS A 2 20.33 33.36 -4.62
C LYS A 2 19.74 33.24 -3.21
N ARG A 3 19.75 34.36 -2.49
CA ARG A 3 19.15 34.52 -1.16
C ARG A 3 17.64 34.64 -1.32
N GLU A 4 16.93 33.67 -0.75
CA GLU A 4 15.51 33.67 -0.42
C GLU A 4 14.52 33.88 -1.57
N TYR A 5 13.73 32.83 -1.80
CA TYR A 5 12.63 32.85 -2.76
C TYR A 5 11.35 33.23 -2.01
N ASP A 6 10.72 34.33 -2.38
CA ASP A 6 9.42 34.74 -1.86
C ASP A 6 8.30 33.97 -2.58
N PHE A 7 7.77 32.95 -1.90
CA PHE A 7 6.72 32.08 -2.41
C PHE A 7 5.30 32.69 -2.31
N SER A 8 5.15 33.91 -1.77
CA SER A 8 3.84 34.56 -1.57
C SER A 8 3.08 34.85 -2.87
N LYS A 9 3.80 35.00 -3.99
CA LYS A 9 3.22 35.27 -5.33
C LYS A 9 3.02 34.02 -6.18
N MET A 10 3.35 32.83 -5.65
CA MET A 10 3.26 31.60 -6.40
C MET A 10 1.80 31.13 -6.44
N LYS A 11 1.19 31.07 -7.64
CA LYS A 11 -0.14 30.48 -7.83
C LYS A 11 -0.07 29.01 -7.40
N SER A 12 -0.66 28.71 -6.26
CA SER A 12 -0.71 27.36 -5.68
C SER A 12 -1.49 26.43 -6.61
N ARG A 13 -0.76 25.73 -7.49
CA ARG A 13 -1.32 24.70 -8.37
C ARG A 13 -1.20 23.39 -7.60
N LYS A 14 -2.34 22.80 -7.20
CA LYS A 14 -2.36 21.44 -6.64
C LYS A 14 -1.63 20.52 -7.62
N ASN A 15 -0.57 19.88 -7.15
CA ASN A 15 0.22 18.98 -7.97
C ASN A 15 -0.70 17.85 -8.48
N PRO A 16 -0.91 17.71 -9.80
CA PRO A 16 -1.86 16.75 -10.39
C PRO A 16 -1.47 15.29 -10.10
N TYR A 17 -0.20 15.03 -9.73
CA TYR A 17 0.31 13.71 -9.37
C TYR A 17 0.02 13.32 -7.92
N VAL A 18 -0.50 14.23 -7.08
CA VAL A 18 -0.86 13.93 -5.68
C VAL A 18 -1.94 12.85 -5.59
N SER A 19 -2.83 12.81 -6.57
CA SER A 19 -3.87 11.78 -6.69
C SER A 19 -3.31 10.36 -6.94
N LYS A 20 -2.08 10.26 -7.45
CA LYS A 20 -1.39 9.00 -7.75
C LYS A 20 -0.47 8.53 -6.62
N LEU A 21 -0.33 9.32 -5.55
CA LEU A 21 0.43 8.91 -4.38
C LEU A 21 -0.30 7.76 -3.67
N LYS A 22 0.45 6.73 -3.28
CA LYS A 22 -0.08 5.65 -2.45
C LYS A 22 -0.66 6.27 -1.18
N LYS A 23 -1.94 6.02 -0.91
CA LYS A 23 -2.55 6.39 0.36
C LYS A 23 -2.04 5.42 1.43
N PRO A 24 -1.30 5.88 2.45
CA PRO A 24 -0.88 5.00 3.53
C PRO A 24 -2.12 4.51 4.27
N VAL A 25 -2.20 3.20 4.50
CA VAL A 25 -3.27 2.57 5.27
C VAL A 25 -2.66 1.69 6.33
N THR A 26 -3.26 1.66 7.51
CA THR A 26 -2.91 0.74 8.59
C THR A 26 -3.96 -0.36 8.62
N ILE A 27 -3.52 -1.62 8.48
CA ILE A 27 -4.39 -2.80 8.51
C ILE A 27 -3.89 -3.68 9.64
N ARG A 28 -4.80 -4.19 10.47
CA ARG A 28 -4.47 -5.23 11.46
C ARG A 28 -4.38 -6.57 10.74
N LEU A 29 -3.24 -7.22 10.88
CA LEU A 29 -2.97 -8.55 10.36
C LEU A 29 -2.52 -9.43 11.53
N SER A 30 -2.89 -10.70 11.50
CA SER A 30 -2.40 -11.67 12.46
C SER A 30 -0.92 -11.99 12.22
N GLU A 31 -0.24 -12.45 13.24
CA GLU A 31 1.21 -12.66 13.22
C GLU A 31 1.64 -13.76 12.23
N ASP A 32 0.84 -14.82 12.13
CA ASP A 32 1.00 -15.92 11.18
C ASP A 32 0.94 -15.44 9.72
N VAL A 33 0.00 -14.54 9.39
CA VAL A 33 -0.10 -13.95 8.06
C VAL A 33 1.16 -13.13 7.74
N ILE A 34 1.65 -12.34 8.69
CA ILE A 34 2.87 -11.56 8.50
C ILE A 34 4.09 -12.48 8.31
N ALA A 35 4.20 -13.55 9.10
CA ALA A 35 5.28 -14.52 8.99
C ALA A 35 5.29 -15.19 7.61
N TYR A 36 4.13 -15.66 7.14
CA TYR A 36 3.97 -16.28 5.82
C TYR A 36 4.46 -15.38 4.68
N PHE A 37 4.07 -14.10 4.68
CA PHE A 37 4.49 -13.17 3.63
C PHE A 37 5.95 -12.72 3.77
N LYS A 38 6.55 -12.78 4.96
CA LYS A 38 7.99 -12.53 5.15
C LYS A 38 8.84 -13.65 4.54
N GLU A 39 8.48 -14.90 4.77
CA GLU A 39 9.15 -16.05 4.16
C GLU A 39 9.06 -16.00 2.64
N MET A 40 7.87 -15.69 2.11
CA MET A 40 7.68 -15.50 0.66
C MET A 40 8.48 -14.32 0.09
N ALA A 41 8.67 -13.25 0.88
CA ALA A 41 9.48 -12.11 0.49
C ALA A 41 10.96 -12.47 0.35
N GLU A 42 11.48 -13.31 1.25
CA GLU A 42 12.87 -13.82 1.18
C GLU A 42 13.11 -14.61 -0.11
N ALA A 43 12.16 -15.47 -0.50
CA ALA A 43 12.28 -16.27 -1.71
C ALA A 43 12.11 -15.45 -3.02
N SER A 44 11.23 -14.44 -3.02
CA SER A 44 10.87 -13.68 -4.23
C SER A 44 11.69 -12.40 -4.44
N GLY A 45 12.44 -11.96 -3.43
CA GLY A 45 13.18 -10.69 -3.46
C GLY A 45 12.26 -9.45 -3.45
N MET A 46 10.96 -9.62 -3.23
CA MET A 46 10.00 -8.52 -3.13
C MET A 46 9.62 -8.24 -1.68
N PRO A 47 9.40 -6.97 -1.28
CA PRO A 47 8.94 -6.66 0.08
C PRO A 47 7.60 -7.33 0.40
N TYR A 48 7.47 -7.91 1.60
CA TYR A 48 6.26 -8.60 2.07
C TYR A 48 5.00 -7.71 1.97
N GLN A 49 5.12 -6.41 2.20
CA GLN A 49 4.02 -5.44 2.06
C GLN A 49 3.50 -5.34 0.62
N SER A 50 4.41 -5.40 -0.37
CA SER A 50 4.05 -5.39 -1.79
C SER A 50 3.36 -6.69 -2.18
N LEU A 51 3.82 -7.82 -1.66
CA LEU A 51 3.20 -9.14 -1.87
C LEU A 51 1.79 -9.20 -1.30
N ILE A 52 1.59 -8.76 -0.04
CA ILE A 52 0.26 -8.68 0.57
C ILE A 52 -0.69 -7.88 -0.32
N ASN A 53 -0.27 -6.68 -0.76
CA ASN A 53 -1.11 -5.85 -1.62
C ASN A 53 -1.37 -6.50 -2.99
N LEU A 54 -0.41 -7.22 -3.56
CA LEU A 54 -0.57 -7.95 -4.82
C LEU A 54 -1.62 -9.07 -4.68
N TYR A 55 -1.54 -9.86 -3.60
CA TYR A 55 -2.52 -10.90 -3.30
C TYR A 55 -3.92 -10.34 -3.08
N LEU A 56 -4.04 -9.21 -2.36
CA LEU A 56 -5.32 -8.54 -2.17
C LEU A 56 -5.89 -8.03 -3.50
N ARG A 57 -5.06 -7.51 -4.41
CA ARG A 57 -5.49 -7.12 -5.77
C ARG A 57 -5.99 -8.31 -6.57
N ASP A 58 -5.28 -9.43 -6.51
CA ASP A 58 -5.70 -10.66 -7.17
C ASP A 58 -7.05 -11.17 -6.61
N CYS A 59 -7.27 -11.08 -5.30
CA CYS A 59 -8.58 -11.39 -4.70
C CYS A 59 -9.70 -10.51 -5.26
N VAL A 60 -9.45 -9.21 -5.43
CA VAL A 60 -10.42 -8.26 -5.99
C VAL A 60 -10.70 -8.57 -7.47
N GLN A 61 -9.67 -8.85 -8.26
CA GLN A 61 -9.81 -9.19 -9.68
C GLN A 61 -10.56 -10.50 -9.89
N GLY A 62 -10.23 -11.52 -9.08
CA GLY A 62 -10.91 -12.82 -9.08
C GLY A 62 -12.29 -12.79 -8.43
N ARG A 63 -12.76 -11.65 -7.90
CA ARG A 63 -14.01 -11.50 -7.13
C ARG A 63 -14.20 -12.60 -6.08
N ARG A 64 -13.09 -13.01 -5.43
CA ARG A 64 -13.13 -14.05 -4.40
C ARG A 64 -13.95 -13.54 -3.23
N LYS A 65 -14.94 -14.33 -2.82
CA LYS A 65 -15.71 -14.07 -1.60
C LYS A 65 -15.10 -14.88 -0.48
N VAL A 66 -14.83 -14.21 0.64
CA VAL A 66 -14.42 -14.89 1.87
C VAL A 66 -15.64 -15.63 2.40
N ASP A 67 -15.45 -16.89 2.76
CA ASP A 67 -16.46 -17.61 3.54
C ASP A 67 -16.43 -17.09 4.97
N ILE A 68 -17.53 -16.51 5.41
CA ILE A 68 -17.67 -15.86 6.74
C ILE A 68 -18.28 -16.86 7.74
N GLN A 69 -18.40 -18.15 7.40
CA GLN A 69 -18.74 -19.17 8.38
C GLN A 69 -17.58 -19.32 9.37
N TRP A 70 -17.59 -18.47 10.40
CA TRP A 70 -16.78 -18.63 11.59
C TRP A 70 -17.08 -20.02 12.16
N GLN A 71 -16.06 -20.88 12.22
CA GLN A 71 -16.10 -22.06 13.06
C GLN A 71 -16.17 -21.56 14.51
N LEU A 72 -17.40 -21.50 15.03
CA LEU A 72 -17.70 -21.38 16.45
C LEU A 72 -17.09 -22.56 17.22
#